data_AF-A0A832UG34-F1
#
_entry.id   AF-A0A832UG34-F1
#
_cell.length_a   1.000
_cell.length_b   1.000
_cell.length_c   1.000
_cell.angle_alpha   90.00
_cell.angle_beta   90.00
_cell.angle_gamma   90.00
#
_symmetry.space_group_name_H-M   'P 1'
#
loop_
_entity.id
_entity.type
_entity.pdbx_description
1 polymer ?
#
loop_
_entity_poly.entity_id
_entity_poly.type
_entity_poly.pdbx_seq_one_letter_code
_entity_poly.pdbx_strand_id
1 'polypeptide(L)' 'SGVDIENVELISKEIGTLLGQNEENSKKGGLLITHLGYILRFVDATHAHVLIDGKIARTGNPEEIMTDIRKSGFGEA' A
#
# COMPACT_ATOMS: atom_id res chain seq x y z
N SER A 1 18.79 -13.40 0.90
CA SER A 1 18.41 -12.05 0.42
C SER A 1 17.75 -11.30 1.56
N GLY A 2 18.56 -10.80 2.51
CA GLY A 2 18.08 -10.02 3.67
C GLY A 2 18.14 -8.50 3.45
N VAL A 3 18.63 -8.06 2.28
CA VAL A 3 18.87 -6.65 1.95
C VAL A 3 17.58 -5.93 1.52
N ASP A 4 16.57 -6.65 1.03
CA ASP A 4 15.36 -6.04 0.48
C ASP A 4 14.37 -5.55 1.55
N ILE A 5 14.39 -6.12 2.76
CA ILE A 5 13.46 -5.74 3.85
C ILE A 5 13.87 -4.40 4.47
N GLU A 6 15.15 -4.21 4.80
CA GLU A 6 15.66 -2.94 5.35
C GLU A 6 15.40 -1.76 4.40
N ASN A 7 15.58 -1.97 3.10
CA ASN A 7 15.31 -0.95 2.10
C ASN A 7 13.84 -0.53 2.07
N VAL A 8 12.91 -1.46 2.31
CA VAL A 8 11.48 -1.17 2.27
C VAL A 8 11.03 -0.47 3.53
N GLU A 9 11.55 -0.88 4.69
CA GLU A 9 11.31 -0.18 5.93
C GLU A 9 11.78 1.28 5.84
N LEU A 10 12.96 1.51 5.27
CA LEU A 10 13.47 2.85 5.03
C LEU A 10 12.57 3.66 4.09
N ILE A 11 12.22 3.11 2.92
CA ILE A 11 11.34 3.78 1.95
C ILE A 11 10.00 4.14 2.59
N SER A 12 9.44 3.22 3.37
CA SER A 12 8.12 3.40 3.96
C SER A 12 8.11 4.46 5.06
N LYS A 13 9.19 4.53 5.85
CA LYS A 13 9.41 5.62 6.80
C LYS A 13 9.48 6.99 6.11
N GLU A 14 10.15 7.06 4.95
CA GLU A 14 10.20 8.30 4.17
C GLU A 14 8.84 8.66 3.58
N ILE A 15 8.06 7.67 3.10
CA ILE A 15 6.68 7.89 2.66
C ILE A 15 5.83 8.44 3.82
N GLY A 16 5.92 7.87 5.02
CA GLY A 16 5.20 8.36 6.19
C GLY A 16 5.56 9.80 6.55
N THR A 17 6.84 10.16 6.45
CA THR A 17 7.32 11.54 6.64
C THR A 17 6.76 12.48 5.58
N LEU A 18 6.78 12.09 4.31
CA LEU A 18 6.24 12.88 3.20
C LEU A 18 4.73 13.12 3.35
N LEU A 19 3.98 12.09 3.77
CA LEU A 19 2.54 12.15 4.00
C LEU A 19 2.17 12.78 5.35
N GLY A 20 3.14 13.08 6.21
CA GLY A 20 2.89 13.62 7.54
C GLY A 20 2.07 12.68 8.43
N GLN A 21 2.21 11.36 8.25
CA GLN A 21 1.46 10.36 9.03
C GLN A 21 1.77 10.39 10.52
N ASN A 22 2.90 10.99 10.91
CA ASN A 22 3.27 11.22 12.31
C ASN A 22 2.62 12.47 12.93
N GLU A 23 1.83 13.23 12.15
CA GLU A 23 1.13 14.44 12.58
C GLU A 23 -0.38 14.16 12.72
N GLU A 24 -0.95 14.39 13.90
CA GLU A 24 -2.36 14.09 14.22
C GLU A 24 -3.38 14.77 13.28
N ASN A 25 -3.00 15.86 12.63
CA ASN A 25 -3.87 16.67 11.76
C ASN A 25 -3.27 16.93 10.37
N SER A 26 -2.47 16.00 9.84
CA SER A 26 -1.92 16.14 8.49
C SER A 26 -3.05 16.31 7.46
N LYS A 27 -2.91 17.31 6.59
CA LYS A 27 -3.78 17.52 5.42
C LYS A 27 -3.16 17.03 4.12
N LYS A 28 -2.02 16.33 4.21
CA LYS A 28 -1.32 15.83 3.03
C LYS A 28 -2.02 14.58 2.53
N GLY A 29 -2.19 14.49 1.22
CA GLY A 29 -2.68 13.31 0.53
C GLY A 29 -1.62 12.78 -0.42
N GLY A 30 -1.61 11.48 -0.65
CA GLY A 30 -0.73 10.85 -1.62
C GLY A 30 -1.39 9.64 -2.26
N LEU A 31 -0.95 9.34 -3.49
CA LEU A 31 -1.35 8.15 -4.23
C LEU A 31 -0.10 7.30 -4.47
N LEU A 32 -0.01 6.16 -3.80
CA LEU A 32 1.05 5.19 -4.01
C LEU A 32 0.60 4.16 -5.05
N ILE A 33 1.31 4.11 -6.18
CA ILE A 33 1.06 3.12 -7.24
C ILE A 33 2.19 2.09 -7.20
N THR A 34 1.83 0.84 -6.98
CA THR A 34 2.78 -0.26 -6.83
C THR A 34 2.17 -1.59 -7.24
N HIS A 35 3.01 -2.48 -7.78
CA HIS A 35 2.67 -3.90 -7.99
C HIS A 35 3.19 -4.77 -6.84
N LEU A 36 3.95 -4.21 -5.90
CA LEU A 36 4.50 -4.91 -4.75
C LEU A 36 3.50 -4.88 -3.60
N GLY A 37 2.72 -5.95 -3.44
CA GLY A 37 1.67 -5.97 -2.41
C GLY A 37 2.20 -5.76 -0.98
N TYR A 38 3.39 -6.27 -0.65
CA TYR A 38 3.91 -6.20 0.71
C TYR A 38 4.22 -4.77 1.20
N ILE A 39 4.33 -3.77 0.32
CA ILE A 39 4.61 -2.38 0.72
C ILE A 39 3.44 -1.77 1.51
N LEU A 40 2.20 -2.23 1.27
CA LEU A 40 1.02 -1.79 2.03
C LEU A 40 1.10 -2.17 3.52
N ARG A 41 2.01 -3.06 3.93
CA ARG A 41 2.25 -3.35 5.37
C ARG A 41 2.99 -2.23 6.09
N PHE A 42 3.70 -1.38 5.36
CA PHE A 42 4.60 -0.40 5.93
C PHE A 42 4.12 1.04 5.73
N VAL A 43 3.02 1.21 4.98
CA VAL A 43 2.40 2.51 4.74
C VAL A 43 1.00 2.47 5.34
N ASP A 44 0.68 3.46 6.16
CA ASP A 44 -0.65 3.59 6.76
C ASP A 44 -1.64 4.17 5.73
N ALA A 45 -2.01 3.34 4.76
CA ALA A 45 -2.94 3.72 3.70
C ALA A 45 -4.38 3.76 4.23
N THR A 46 -5.15 4.74 3.78
CA THR A 46 -6.58 4.85 4.15
C THR A 46 -7.47 3.96 3.26
N HIS A 47 -7.08 3.77 2.00
CA HIS A 47 -7.81 2.99 1.00
C HIS A 47 -6.84 2.25 0.11
N ALA A 48 -7.22 1.07 -0.36
CA ALA A 48 -6.53 0.37 -1.44
C ALA A 48 -7.46 0.18 -2.65
N HIS A 49 -6.87 0.26 -3.84
CA HIS A 49 -7.55 0.04 -5.11
C HIS A 49 -6.77 -0.99 -5.92
N VAL A 50 -7.49 -1.95 -6.51
CA VAL A 50 -6.91 -2.92 -7.45
C VAL A 50 -7.33 -2.54 -8.85
N LEU A 51 -6.35 -2.38 -9.74
CA LEU A 51 -6.56 -2.06 -11.14
C LEU A 51 -6.36 -3.33 -11.99
N ILE A 52 -7.38 -3.72 -12.76
CA ILE A 52 -7.34 -4.84 -13.70
C ILE A 52 -7.94 -4.35 -15.02
N ASP A 53 -7.26 -4.63 -16.14
CA ASP A 53 -7.71 -4.26 -17.48
C ASP A 53 -8.12 -2.78 -17.62
N GLY A 54 -7.34 -1.89 -16.99
CA GLY A 54 -7.55 -0.44 -17.02
C GLY A 54 -8.75 0.05 -16.20
N LYS A 55 -9.35 -0.80 -15.36
CA LYS A 55 -10.49 -0.46 -14.49
C LYS A 55 -10.19 -0.76 -13.03
N ILE A 56 -10.80 0.00 -12.12
CA ILE A 56 -10.78 -0.34 -10.70
C ILE A 56 -11.68 -1.56 -10.51
N ALA A 57 -11.07 -2.73 -10.33
CA ALA A 57 -11.76 -3.98 -10.05
C ALA A 57 -12.26 -4.01 -8.60
N ARG A 58 -11.47 -3.45 -7.68
CA ARG A 58 -11.75 -3.49 -6.24
C ARG A 58 -11.33 -2.22 -5.53
N THR A 59 -12.07 -1.86 -4.49
CA THR A 59 -11.77 -0.79 -3.54
C THR A 59 -12.13 -1.27 -2.14
N GLY A 60 -11.31 -0.96 -1.15
CA GLY A 60 -11.59 -1.39 0.22
C GLY A 60 -10.48 -1.09 1.20
N ASN A 61 -10.60 -1.68 2.39
CA ASN A 61 -9.57 -1.61 3.42
C ASN A 61 -8.25 -2.24 2.89
N PRO A 62 -7.09 -1.59 3.06
CA PRO A 62 -5.82 -2.11 2.58
C PRO A 62 -5.44 -3.50 3.09
N GLU A 63 -5.73 -3.81 4.36
CA GLU A 63 -5.41 -5.12 4.95
C GLU A 63 -6.27 -6.24 4.37
N GLU A 64 -7.56 -5.98 4.16
CA GLU A 64 -8.49 -6.92 3.53
C GLU A 64 -8.08 -7.19 2.07
N ILE A 65 -7.83 -6.13 1.30
CA ILE A 65 -7.36 -6.24 -0.08
C ILE A 65 -6.04 -7.01 -0.15
N MET A 66 -5.11 -6.74 0.76
CA MET A 66 -3.82 -7.45 0.81
C MET A 66 -3.98 -8.92 1.18
N THR A 67 -4.90 -9.23 2.08
CA THR A 67 -5.21 -10.59 2.47
C THR A 67 -5.76 -11.38 1.29
N ASP A 68 -6.66 -10.78 0.52
CA ASP A 68 -7.29 -11.43 -0.63
C ASP A 68 -6.29 -11.62 -1.78
N ILE A 69 -5.49 -10.60 -2.12
CA ILE A 69 -4.44 -10.72 -3.14
C ILE A 69 -3.43 -11.82 -2.79
N ARG A 70 -3.08 -11.98 -1.51
CA ARG A 70 -2.16 -13.06 -1.09
C ARG A 70 -2.77 -14.45 -1.21
N LYS A 71 -4.08 -14.57 -0.98
CA LYS A 71 -4.79 -15.85 -1.04
C LYS A 71 -5.08 -16.28 -2.46
N SER A 72 -5.54 -15.35 -3.30
CA SER A 72 -6.14 -15.66 -4.60
C SER A 72 -5.46 -14.96 -5.79
N GLY A 73 -4.39 -14.19 -5.54
CA GLY A 73 -3.73 -13.38 -6.56
C GLY A 73 -4.56 -12.14 -6.95
N PHE A 74 -4.07 -11.39 -7.93
CA PHE A 74 -4.75 -10.18 -8.41
C PHE A 74 -5.96 -10.47 -9.31
N GLY A 75 -6.03 -11.66 -9.94
CA GLY A 75 -7.07 -11.98 -10.94
C GLY A 75 -8.41 -12.43 -10.38
N GLU A 76 -8.46 -12.80 -9.09
CA GLU A 76 -9.68 -13.21 -8.39
C GLU A 76 -10.12 -12.19 -7.31
N ALA A 77 -9.44 -11.05 -7.23
CA ALA A 77 -9.70 -9.98 -6.27
C ALA A 77 -10.74 -8.96 -6.78
#